data_AF-A0A5E4CCN3-F1
#
_entry.id   AF-A0A5E4CCN3-F1
#
_cell.length_a   1.000
_cell.length_b   1.000
_cell.length_c   1.000
_cell.angle_alpha   90.00
_cell.angle_beta   90.00
_cell.angle_gamma   90.00
#
_symmetry.space_group_name_H-M   'P 1'
#
loop_
_entity.id
_entity.type
_entity.pdbx_description
1 polymer ?
#
loop_
_entity_poly.entity_id
_entity_poly.type
_entity_poly.pdbx_seq_one_letter_code
_entity_poly.pdbx_strand_id
1 'polypeptide(L)'
;MRAHLSLKLRPLFPTQFFFILLLIFVAEIAAAVVALVYTTMAEEFLKMVVVPAIKKDYGSQKDFTQVWNYTMEGLKCCGFNNYTDFEDSPYFKENQLFPPYCCINNINRTAEEPCTMYEAHKNSVQGCFKQLLHDIRTNAVTVGGVAFGIGALELAAMIVSMYLYCHLK
;
A
#
# COMPACT_ATOMS: atom_id res chain seq x y z
N MET A 1 -48.07 -8.76 -6.08
CA MET A 1 -46.91 -8.46 -6.94
C MET A 1 -45.59 -8.31 -6.15
N ARG A 2 -45.56 -7.66 -4.97
CA ARG A 2 -44.33 -7.55 -4.13
C ARG A 2 -43.73 -8.90 -3.70
N ALA A 3 -44.53 -9.85 -3.20
CA ALA A 3 -44.02 -11.15 -2.75
C ALA A 3 -43.42 -12.03 -3.88
N HIS A 4 -43.92 -11.89 -5.11
CA HIS A 4 -43.38 -12.59 -6.29
C HIS A 4 -42.04 -11.99 -6.76
N LEU A 5 -41.84 -10.68 -6.56
CA LEU A 5 -40.58 -9.99 -6.86
C LEU A 5 -39.51 -10.34 -5.81
N SER A 6 -39.90 -10.50 -4.54
CA SER A 6 -39.02 -10.97 -3.45
C SER A 6 -38.53 -12.40 -3.62
N LEU A 7 -39.31 -13.28 -4.27
CA LEU A 7 -38.93 -14.69 -4.48
C LEU A 7 -37.95 -14.86 -5.65
N LYS A 8 -38.09 -14.06 -6.72
CA LYS A 8 -37.25 -14.13 -7.93
C LYS A 8 -35.86 -13.51 -7.75
N LEU A 9 -35.70 -12.65 -6.74
CA LEU A 9 -34.42 -12.03 -6.36
C LEU A 9 -33.53 -12.95 -5.51
N ARG A 10 -34.10 -13.94 -4.80
CA ARG A 10 -33.36 -14.86 -3.90
C ARG A 10 -32.23 -15.67 -4.57
N PRO A 11 -32.40 -16.24 -5.78
CA PRO A 11 -31.30 -16.96 -6.46
C PRO A 11 -30.32 -16.05 -7.22
N LEU A 12 -30.57 -14.74 -7.32
CA LEU A 12 -29.71 -13.80 -8.04
C LEU A 12 -28.53 -13.30 -7.17
N PHE A 13 -28.73 -13.14 -5.87
CA PHE A 13 -27.68 -12.65 -4.97
C PHE A 13 -26.46 -13.57 -4.89
N PRO A 14 -26.59 -14.91 -4.74
CA PRO A 14 -25.44 -15.81 -4.69
C PRO A 14 -24.65 -15.84 -6.00
N THR A 15 -25.32 -15.70 -7.14
CA THR A 15 -24.67 -15.68 -8.46
C THR A 15 -23.93 -14.37 -8.70
N GLN A 16 -24.53 -13.22 -8.37
CA GLN A 16 -23.82 -11.94 -8.44
C GLN A 16 -22.59 -11.89 -7.53
N PHE A 17 -22.74 -12.38 -6.29
CA PHE A 17 -21.63 -12.45 -5.35
C PHE A 17 -20.50 -13.36 -5.85
N PHE A 18 -20.81 -14.53 -6.41
CA PHE A 18 -19.83 -15.40 -7.04
C PHE A 18 -19.05 -14.69 -8.17
N PHE A 19 -19.72 -14.01 -9.09
CA PHE A 19 -19.03 -13.31 -10.18
C PHE A 19 -18.17 -12.15 -9.70
N ILE A 20 -18.60 -11.43 -8.67
CA ILE A 20 -17.79 -10.35 -8.07
C ILE A 20 -16.52 -10.93 -7.46
N LEU A 21 -16.61 -12.01 -6.67
CA LEU A 21 -15.43 -12.68 -6.12
C LEU A 21 -14.53 -13.27 -7.22
N LEU A 22 -15.11 -13.85 -8.27
CA LEU A 22 -14.32 -14.36 -9.38
C LEU A 22 -13.50 -13.25 -10.06
N LEU A 23 -14.10 -12.07 -10.24
CA LEU A 23 -13.40 -10.90 -10.81
C LEU A 23 -12.28 -10.40 -9.88
N ILE A 24 -12.52 -10.38 -8.57
CA ILE A 24 -11.50 -10.02 -7.58
C ILE A 24 -10.35 -11.02 -7.62
N PHE A 25 -10.63 -12.32 -7.56
CA PHE A 25 -9.61 -13.37 -7.66
C PHE A 25 -8.75 -13.24 -8.94
N VAL A 26 -9.36 -13.01 -10.10
CA VAL A 26 -8.62 -12.79 -11.36
C VAL A 26 -7.76 -11.53 -11.28
N ALA A 27 -8.27 -10.44 -10.69
CA ALA A 27 -7.50 -9.22 -10.47
C ALA A 27 -6.33 -9.43 -9.50
N GLU A 28 -6.50 -10.21 -8.44
CA GLU A 28 -5.43 -10.58 -7.50
C GLU A 28 -4.30 -11.35 -8.21
N ILE A 29 -4.63 -12.34 -9.05
CA ILE A 29 -3.63 -13.07 -9.83
C ILE A 29 -2.90 -12.14 -10.80
N ALA A 30 -3.62 -11.26 -11.50
CA ALA A 30 -3.00 -10.29 -12.41
C ALA A 30 -2.07 -9.33 -11.66
N ALA A 31 -2.50 -8.80 -10.51
CA ALA A 31 -1.70 -7.93 -9.66
C ALA A 31 -0.46 -8.65 -9.12
N ALA A 32 -0.58 -9.91 -8.70
CA ALA A 32 0.55 -10.73 -8.26
C ALA A 32 1.59 -10.91 -9.37
N VAL A 33 1.15 -11.19 -10.61
CA VAL A 33 2.06 -11.29 -11.76
C VAL A 33 2.76 -9.96 -12.04
N VAL A 34 2.05 -8.84 -12.02
CA VAL A 34 2.65 -7.51 -12.20
C VAL A 34 3.67 -7.20 -11.10
N ALA A 35 3.31 -7.45 -9.84
CA ALA A 35 4.18 -7.19 -8.70
C ALA A 35 5.43 -8.08 -8.69
N LEU A 36 5.33 -9.35 -9.11
CA LEU A 36 6.47 -10.29 -9.09
C LEU A 36 7.36 -10.16 -10.32
N VAL A 37 6.79 -10.01 -11.51
CA VAL A 37 7.53 -10.04 -12.78
C VAL A 37 7.96 -8.64 -13.21
N TYR A 38 7.12 -7.63 -12.99
CA TYR A 38 7.30 -6.27 -13.52
C TYR A 38 7.59 -5.25 -12.42
N THR A 39 8.40 -5.64 -11.42
CA THR A 39 8.78 -4.78 -10.28
C THR A 39 9.32 -3.41 -10.69
N THR A 40 10.13 -3.34 -11.75
CA THR A 40 10.70 -2.09 -12.26
C THR A 40 9.64 -1.16 -12.85
N MET A 41 8.69 -1.70 -13.61
CA MET A 41 7.57 -0.93 -14.18
C MET A 41 6.65 -0.41 -13.06
N ALA A 42 6.41 -1.23 -12.04
CA ALA A 42 5.65 -0.83 -10.86
C ALA A 42 6.36 0.30 -10.09
N GLU A 43 7.69 0.22 -9.93
CA GLU A 43 8.49 1.29 -9.33
C GLU A 43 8.36 2.60 -10.08
N GLU A 44 8.51 2.59 -11.41
CA GLU A 44 8.42 3.78 -12.25
C GLU A 44 7.02 4.41 -12.19
N PHE A 45 5.98 3.58 -12.27
CA PHE A 45 4.59 4.04 -12.16
C PHE A 45 4.34 4.71 -10.80
N LEU A 46 4.72 4.04 -9.71
CA LEU A 46 4.55 4.59 -8.36
C LEU A 46 5.39 5.85 -8.17
N LYS A 47 6.62 5.90 -8.70
CA LYS A 47 7.48 7.08 -8.64
C LYS A 47 6.82 8.29 -9.31
N MET A 48 6.20 8.09 -10.47
CA MET A 48 5.48 9.14 -11.21
C MET A 48 4.25 9.67 -10.46
N VAL A 49 3.66 8.88 -9.57
CA VAL A 49 2.47 9.28 -8.80
C VAL A 49 2.86 9.86 -7.44
N VAL A 50 3.76 9.18 -6.71
CA VAL A 50 4.06 9.46 -5.30
C VAL A 50 5.02 10.63 -5.14
N VAL A 51 6.09 10.72 -5.94
CA VAL A 51 7.06 11.83 -5.80
C VAL A 51 6.40 13.19 -6.03
N PRO A 52 5.56 13.39 -7.07
CA PRO A 52 4.83 14.64 -7.23
C PRO A 52 3.84 14.91 -6.09
N ALA A 53 3.17 13.88 -5.56
CA ALA A 53 2.28 14.02 -4.42
C ALA A 53 3.04 14.49 -3.17
N ILE A 54 4.22 13.95 -2.88
CA ILE A 54 5.08 14.43 -1.79
C ILE A 54 5.43 15.90 -1.99
N LYS A 55 5.92 16.27 -3.19
CA LYS A 55 6.31 17.65 -3.50
C LYS A 55 5.16 18.65 -3.40
N LYS A 56 3.93 18.22 -3.68
CA LYS A 56 2.76 19.10 -3.70
C LYS A 56 2.05 19.17 -2.34
N ASP A 57 1.88 18.02 -1.69
CA ASP A 57 0.89 17.85 -0.64
C ASP A 57 1.52 17.65 0.75
N TYR A 58 2.79 17.25 0.84
CA TYR A 58 3.46 17.05 2.13
C TYR A 58 3.72 18.39 2.85
N GLY A 59 3.16 18.53 4.07
CA GLY A 59 3.15 19.77 4.85
C GLY A 59 1.92 20.65 4.62
N SER A 60 1.29 20.58 3.44
CA SER A 60 0.07 21.35 3.14
C SER A 60 -1.21 20.56 3.45
N GLN A 61 -1.27 19.29 3.03
CA GLN A 61 -2.39 18.41 3.30
C GLN A 61 -2.08 17.54 4.53
N LYS A 62 -2.85 17.74 5.61
CA LYS A 62 -2.64 17.05 6.89
C LYS A 62 -2.79 15.54 6.76
N ASP A 63 -3.83 15.07 6.07
CA ASP A 63 -4.10 13.63 5.90
C ASP A 63 -2.98 12.94 5.13
N PHE A 64 -2.53 13.54 4.02
CA PHE A 64 -1.40 13.02 3.24
C PHE A 64 -0.11 12.98 4.08
N THR A 65 0.19 14.08 4.78
CA THR A 65 1.37 14.20 5.63
C THR A 65 1.38 13.14 6.72
N GLN A 66 0.24 12.90 7.38
CA GLN A 66 0.10 11.92 8.43
C GLN A 66 0.29 10.49 7.91
N VAL A 67 -0.36 10.13 6.79
CA VAL A 67 -0.19 8.82 6.16
C VAL A 67 1.26 8.59 5.76
N TRP A 68 1.91 9.62 5.21
CA TRP A 68 3.31 9.52 4.82
C TRP A 68 4.25 9.40 6.03
N ASN A 69 3.96 10.11 7.13
CA ASN A 69 4.69 9.96 8.39
C ASN A 69 4.59 8.54 8.95
N TYR A 70 3.39 7.97 9.00
CA TYR A 70 3.23 6.57 9.42
C TYR A 70 3.96 5.59 8.50
N THR A 71 3.99 5.87 7.20
CA THR A 71 4.72 5.05 6.24
C THR A 71 6.23 5.08 6.53
N MET A 72 6.80 6.28 6.67
CA MET A 72 8.21 6.46 7.01
C MET A 72 8.56 5.86 8.38
N GLU A 73 7.68 6.03 9.37
CA GLU A 73 7.87 5.49 10.71
C GLU A 73 7.80 3.96 10.75
N GLY A 74 6.82 3.37 10.07
CA GLY A 74 6.58 1.92 10.06
C GLY A 74 7.65 1.17 9.29
N LEU A 75 8.07 1.72 8.15
CA LEU A 75 9.10 1.12 7.29
C LEU A 75 10.52 1.58 7.64
N LYS A 76 10.71 2.55 8.54
CA LYS A 76 12.02 3.13 8.91
C LYS A 76 12.80 3.62 7.68
N CYS A 77 12.13 4.40 6.85
CA CYS A 77 12.62 4.90 5.56
C CYS A 77 12.34 6.40 5.42
N CYS A 78 12.87 7.02 4.37
CA CYS A 78 12.67 8.44 4.08
C CYS A 78 12.41 8.70 2.60
N GLY A 79 11.29 9.40 2.32
CA GLY A 79 10.88 9.74 0.95
C GLY A 79 10.52 8.51 0.12
N PHE A 80 10.30 8.70 -1.18
CA PHE A 80 10.10 7.57 -2.08
C PHE A 80 11.45 6.99 -2.49
N ASN A 81 12.35 7.85 -2.97
CA ASN A 81 13.73 7.54 -3.33
C ASN A 81 14.70 7.87 -2.17
N ASN A 82 14.57 9.07 -1.59
CA ASN A 82 15.38 9.58 -0.47
C ASN A 82 14.80 10.94 0.02
N TYR A 83 15.53 11.63 0.90
CA TYR A 83 15.13 12.92 1.46
C TYR A 83 14.95 14.04 0.41
N THR A 84 15.59 13.97 -0.75
CA THR A 84 15.51 15.03 -1.79
C THR A 84 14.11 15.15 -2.39
N ASP A 85 13.27 14.11 -2.26
CA ASP A 85 11.86 14.16 -2.69
C ASP A 85 11.07 15.27 -1.97
N PHE A 86 11.55 15.75 -0.81
CA PHE A 86 10.90 16.80 -0.02
C PHE A 86 11.40 18.22 -0.31
N GLU A 87 12.48 18.44 -1.09
CA GLU A 87 13.10 19.77 -1.28
C GLU A 87 12.11 20.83 -1.83
N ASP A 88 11.11 20.40 -2.60
CA ASP A 88 10.08 21.30 -3.15
C ASP A 88 8.77 21.32 -2.35
N SER A 89 8.69 20.52 -1.29
CA SER A 89 7.46 20.36 -0.50
C SER A 89 7.13 21.63 0.29
N PRO A 90 5.83 21.90 0.54
CA PRO A 90 5.39 22.94 1.46
C PRO A 90 6.10 22.88 2.82
N TYR A 91 6.31 21.67 3.36
CA TYR A 91 7.00 21.45 4.63
C TYR A 91 8.43 22.01 4.62
N PHE A 92 9.22 21.69 3.59
CA PHE A 92 10.60 22.16 3.47
C PHE A 92 10.65 23.67 3.21
N LYS A 93 9.76 24.22 2.39
CA LYS A 93 9.71 25.65 2.10
C LYS A 93 9.43 26.50 3.34
N GLU A 94 8.57 26.02 4.23
CA GLU A 94 8.21 26.71 5.47
C GLU A 94 9.29 26.58 6.55
N ASN A 95 9.86 25.38 6.72
CA ASN A 95 10.72 25.09 7.87
C ASN A 95 12.22 25.08 7.55
N GLN A 96 12.60 24.97 6.28
CA GLN A 96 13.97 24.69 5.81
C GLN A 96 14.55 23.41 6.43
N LEU A 97 13.68 22.46 6.76
CA LEU A 97 13.99 21.19 7.43
C LEU A 97 13.33 20.03 6.69
N PHE A 98 13.94 18.86 6.83
CA PHE A 98 13.38 17.60 6.35
C PHE A 98 12.56 16.93 7.46
N PRO A 99 11.67 15.98 7.11
CA PRO A 99 10.97 15.18 8.09
C PRO A 99 11.94 14.48 9.04
N PRO A 100 11.62 14.35 10.33
CA PRO A 100 12.55 13.80 11.32
C PRO A 100 12.91 12.34 11.01
N TYR A 101 12.04 11.59 10.34
CA TYR A 101 12.31 10.23 9.87
C TYR A 101 13.45 10.12 8.84
N CYS A 102 13.86 11.23 8.24
CA CYS A 102 15.01 11.32 7.33
C CYS A 102 16.35 11.48 8.06
N CYS A 103 16.31 11.78 9.36
CA CYS A 103 17.48 11.83 10.23
C CYS A 103 17.27 10.85 11.38
N ILE A 104 17.86 9.66 11.29
CA ILE A 104 17.72 8.64 12.33
C ILE A 104 19.03 8.56 13.11
N ASN A 105 18.93 8.63 14.44
CA ASN A 105 20.07 8.34 15.28
C ASN A 105 20.33 6.82 15.31
N ASN A 106 21.47 6.40 14.77
CA ASN A 106 21.85 4.98 14.67
C ASN A 106 22.00 4.27 16.02
N ILE A 107 22.15 5.01 17.13
CA ILE A 107 22.31 4.44 18.48
C ILE A 107 20.94 4.10 19.08
N ASN A 108 19.98 5.04 19.01
CA ASN A 108 18.68 4.89 19.66
C ASN A 108 17.55 4.48 18.70
N ARG A 109 17.82 4.45 17.38
CA ARG A 109 16.84 4.24 16.30
C ARG A 109 15.61 5.15 16.40
N THR A 110 15.83 6.36 16.92
CA THR A 110 14.82 7.42 17.03
C THR A 110 15.08 8.49 15.97
N ALA A 111 14.00 9.15 15.56
CA ALA A 111 14.07 10.32 14.71
C ALA A 111 14.79 11.46 15.44
N GLU A 112 15.68 12.16 14.75
CA GLU A 112 16.50 13.26 15.26
C GLU A 112 15.95 14.58 14.72
N GLU A 113 15.79 15.57 15.61
CA GLU A 113 15.35 16.92 15.28
C GLU A 113 16.35 17.94 15.81
N PRO A 114 16.68 19.00 15.05
CA PRO A 114 16.13 19.35 13.74
C PRO A 114 16.85 18.66 12.57
N CYS A 115 16.11 17.98 11.68
CA CYS A 115 16.70 17.30 10.53
C CYS A 115 17.10 18.28 9.42
N THR A 116 18.35 18.72 9.46
CA THR A 116 18.92 19.64 8.45
C THR A 116 19.35 18.90 7.18
N MET A 117 19.61 19.63 6.09
CA MET A 117 20.15 19.06 4.85
C MET A 117 21.46 18.28 5.07
N TYR A 118 22.33 18.78 5.94
CA TYR A 118 23.59 18.12 6.28
C TYR A 118 23.35 16.78 6.98
N GLU A 119 22.41 16.74 7.94
CA GLU A 119 22.09 15.51 8.67
C GLU A 119 21.37 14.49 7.80
N ALA A 120 20.41 14.92 6.98
CA ALA A 120 19.71 14.06 6.04
C ALA A 120 20.68 13.41 5.04
N HIS A 121 21.67 14.19 4.55
CA HIS A 121 22.72 13.68 3.68
C HIS A 121 23.69 12.73 4.42
N LYS A 122 24.10 13.09 5.64
CA LYS A 122 25.01 12.28 6.47
C LYS A 122 24.41 10.92 6.83
N ASN A 123 23.12 10.88 7.22
CA ASN A 123 22.44 9.65 7.58
C ASN A 123 22.05 8.81 6.36
N SER A 124 21.80 9.44 5.20
CA SER A 124 21.52 8.78 3.92
C SER A 124 20.49 7.65 4.05
N VAL A 125 19.37 7.93 4.73
CA VAL A 125 18.30 6.95 4.97
C VAL A 125 17.71 6.48 3.63
N GLN A 126 17.46 5.18 3.52
CA GLN A 126 16.96 4.54 2.31
C GLN A 126 15.52 4.98 1.99
N GLY A 127 15.21 5.09 0.69
CA GLY A 127 13.86 5.36 0.19
C GLY A 127 12.85 4.26 0.54
N CYS A 128 11.61 4.67 0.80
CA CYS A 128 10.56 3.77 1.29
C CYS A 128 10.19 2.65 0.33
N PHE A 129 10.24 2.88 -0.99
CA PHE A 129 9.92 1.82 -1.94
C PHE A 129 10.95 0.68 -1.90
N LYS A 130 12.24 1.03 -1.87
CA LYS A 130 13.31 0.02 -1.76
C LYS A 130 13.27 -0.71 -0.42
N GLN A 131 13.00 0.02 0.66
CA GLN A 131 12.88 -0.58 2.00
C GLN A 131 11.68 -1.54 2.08
N LEU A 132 10.52 -1.15 1.54
CA LEU A 132 9.34 -2.00 1.44
C LEU A 132 9.64 -3.29 0.67
N LEU A 133 10.31 -3.19 -0.50
CA LEU A 133 10.70 -4.38 -1.27
C LEU A 133 11.68 -5.27 -0.50
N HIS A 134 12.62 -4.67 0.24
CA HIS A 134 13.53 -5.41 1.09
C HIS A 134 12.77 -6.17 2.18
N ASP A 135 11.83 -5.53 2.86
CA ASP A 135 11.04 -6.15 3.93
C ASP A 135 10.12 -7.26 3.40
N ILE A 136 9.51 -7.07 2.23
CA ILE A 136 8.71 -8.11 1.55
C ILE A 136 9.57 -9.32 1.21
N ARG A 137 10.78 -9.12 0.68
CA ARG A 137 11.70 -10.23 0.32
C ARG A 137 12.20 -10.95 1.56
N THR A 138 12.56 -10.21 2.60
CA THR A 138 13.05 -10.77 3.87
C THR A 138 11.96 -11.57 4.59
N ASN A 139 10.70 -11.12 4.50
CA ASN A 139 9.55 -11.78 5.12
C ASN A 139 8.63 -12.47 4.10
N ALA A 140 9.19 -12.95 2.98
CA ALA A 140 8.41 -13.47 1.87
C ALA A 140 7.48 -14.63 2.26
N VAL A 141 7.91 -15.46 3.22
CA VAL A 141 7.08 -16.57 3.74
C VAL A 141 5.84 -16.04 4.46
N THR A 142 5.99 -15.04 5.32
CA THR A 142 4.87 -14.43 6.05
C THR A 142 3.91 -13.74 5.08
N VAL A 143 4.45 -12.92 4.16
CA VAL A 143 3.64 -12.21 3.16
C VAL A 143 2.91 -13.20 2.25
N GLY A 144 3.61 -14.23 1.76
CA GLY A 144 3.03 -15.28 0.93
C GLY A 144 1.95 -16.08 1.67
N GLY A 145 2.14 -16.36 2.96
CA GLY A 145 1.15 -17.02 3.79
C GLY A 145 -0.13 -16.21 3.96
N VAL A 146 -0.01 -14.90 4.19
CA VAL A 146 -1.16 -13.99 4.25
C VAL A 146 -1.89 -13.95 2.92
N ALA A 147 -1.18 -13.79 1.80
CA ALA A 147 -1.76 -13.77 0.46
C ALA A 147 -2.48 -15.08 0.11
N PHE A 148 -1.86 -16.23 0.42
CA PHE A 148 -2.49 -17.54 0.24
C PHE A 148 -3.75 -17.69 1.09
N GLY A 149 -3.74 -17.21 2.35
CA GLY A 149 -4.89 -17.24 3.23
C GLY A 149 -6.08 -16.44 2.68
N ILE A 150 -5.82 -15.25 2.14
CA ILE A 150 -6.85 -14.42 1.49
C ILE A 150 -7.45 -15.16 0.28
N GLY A 151 -6.61 -15.66 -0.63
CA GLY A 151 -7.09 -16.41 -1.80
C GLY A 151 -7.85 -17.69 -1.43
N ALA A 152 -7.45 -18.40 -0.37
CA ALA A 152 -8.16 -19.57 0.13
C ALA A 152 -9.54 -19.21 0.70
N LEU A 153 -9.65 -18.10 1.43
CA LEU A 153 -10.94 -17.60 1.95
C LEU A 153 -11.87 -17.19 0.81
N GLU A 154 -11.35 -16.55 -0.23
CA GLU A 154 -12.13 -16.17 -1.41
C GLU A 154 -12.64 -17.40 -2.18
N LEU A 155 -11.79 -18.40 -2.39
CA LEU A 155 -12.18 -19.68 -3.00
C LEU A 155 -13.26 -20.40 -2.18
N ALA A 156 -13.12 -20.43 -0.86
CA ALA A 156 -14.13 -21.00 0.03
C ALA A 156 -15.46 -20.26 -0.07
N ALA A 157 -15.43 -18.92 -0.12
CA ALA A 157 -16.63 -18.09 -0.29
C ALA A 157 -17.31 -18.34 -1.64
N MET A 158 -16.55 -18.50 -2.73
CA MET A 158 -17.08 -18.88 -4.04
C MET A 158 -17.75 -20.26 -4.02
N ILE A 159 -17.14 -21.26 -3.38
CA ILE A 159 -17.72 -22.61 -3.22
C ILE A 159 -19.04 -22.55 -2.45
N VAL A 160 -19.07 -21.87 -1.31
CA VAL A 160 -20.27 -21.71 -0.48
C VAL A 160 -21.38 -20.99 -1.26
N SER A 161 -21.03 -20.00 -2.06
CA SER A 161 -21.99 -19.25 -2.88
C SER A 161 -22.64 -20.13 -3.94
N MET A 162 -21.86 -20.99 -4.60
CA MET A 162 -22.37 -21.95 -5.58
C MET A 162 -23.21 -23.04 -4.92
N TYR A 163 -22.78 -23.55 -3.76
CA TYR A 163 -23.54 -24.51 -2.97
C TYR A 163 -24.91 -23.94 -2.57
N LEU A 164 -24.92 -22.70 -2.07
CA LEU A 164 -26.15 -22.00 -1.67
C LEU A 164 -27.07 -21.73 -2.88
N TYR A 165 -26.51 -21.38 -4.04
CA TYR A 165 -27.28 -21.24 -5.28
C TYR A 165 -27.98 -22.55 -5.67
N CYS A 166 -27.30 -23.68 -5.58
CA CYS A 166 -27.86 -24.99 -5.90
C CYS A 166 -28.94 -25.45 -4.90
N HIS A 167 -28.82 -25.08 -3.62
CA HIS A 167 -29.75 -25.50 -2.56
C HIS A 167 -30.94 -24.56 -2.32
N LEU A 168 -30.83 -23.27 -2.66
CA LEU A 168 -31.93 -22.31 -2.57
C LEU A 168 -32.80 -22.23 -3.84
N LYS A 169 -32.41 -22.99 -4.88
CA LYS A 169 -33.18 -23.18 -6.10
C LYS A 169 -34.17 -24.32 -5.93
#